data_AF-A0A326QMS9-F1
#
_entry.id   AF-A0A326QMS9-F1
#
_cell.length_a   1.000
_cell.length_b   1.000
_cell.length_c   1.000
_cell.angle_alpha   90.00
_cell.angle_beta   90.00
_cell.angle_gamma   90.00
#
_symmetry.space_group_name_H-M   'P 1'
#
loop_
_entity.id
_entity.type
_entity.pdbx_description
1 polymer ?
#
loop_
_entity_poly.entity_id
_entity_poly.type
_entity_poly.pdbx_seq_one_letter_code
_entity_poly.pdbx_strand_id
1 'polypeptide(L)' 'MSYEPGTNECRLLIDSKAQIELALASLAKLENTDHIRLQLLAVYNQLEGLHDLRRAKRPGPIPAGALPDETD' A
#
# COMPACT_ATOMS: atom_id res chain seq x y z
N MET A 1 -19.34 -7.77 13.86
CA MET A 1 -18.20 -6.88 13.54
C MET A 1 -17.69 -7.28 12.18
N SER A 2 -18.14 -6.59 11.14
CA SER A 2 -17.94 -6.94 9.74
C SER A 2 -16.50 -6.58 9.32
N TYR A 3 -15.59 -7.51 9.54
CA TYR A 3 -14.22 -7.45 9.03
C TYR A 3 -14.29 -7.84 7.54
N GLU A 4 -14.28 -6.85 6.64
CA GLU A 4 -13.93 -7.09 5.24
C GLU A 4 -12.41 -6.98 5.13
N PRO A 5 -11.68 -8.12 5.09
CA PRO A 5 -10.25 -8.09 4.95
C PRO A 5 -9.95 -7.65 3.53
N GLY A 6 -9.50 -6.41 3.42
CA GLY A 6 -8.67 -6.01 2.31
C GLY A 6 -7.38 -6.83 2.31
N THR A 7 -7.41 -8.02 1.70
CA THR A 7 -6.31 -8.93 1.31
C THR A 7 -5.04 -8.80 2.15
N ASN A 8 -4.66 -9.84 2.92
CA ASN A 8 -3.42 -9.91 3.73
C ASN A 8 -2.19 -9.22 3.09
N GLU A 9 -2.08 -9.33 1.77
CA GLU A 9 -1.12 -8.64 0.92
C GLU A 9 -1.04 -7.11 1.05
N CYS A 10 -2.15 -6.37 1.14
CA CYS A 10 -2.14 -4.92 1.35
C CYS A 10 -1.56 -4.56 2.73
N ARG A 11 -1.89 -5.37 3.74
CA ARG A 11 -1.35 -5.19 5.08
C ARG A 11 0.16 -5.44 5.11
N LEU A 12 0.62 -6.50 4.45
CA LEU A 12 2.05 -6.79 4.29
C LEU A 12 2.79 -5.64 3.58
N LEU A 13 2.19 -5.01 2.58
CA LEU A 13 2.78 -3.84 1.91
C LEU A 13 2.88 -2.63 2.85
N ILE A 14 1.84 -2.35 3.64
CA ILE A 14 1.86 -1.27 4.64
C ILE A 14 2.96 -1.52 5.67
N ASP A 15 3.02 -2.73 6.24
CA ASP A 15 4.01 -3.10 7.25
C ASP A 15 5.44 -3.01 6.68
N SER A 16 5.64 -3.47 5.44
CA SER A 16 6.94 -3.42 4.76
C SER A 16 7.40 -1.97 4.51
N LYS A 17 6.49 -1.07 4.09
CA LYS A 17 6.80 0.35 3.92
C LYS A 17 7.21 1.00 5.25
N ALA A 18 6.49 0.73 6.33
CA ALA A 18 6.82 1.24 7.66
C ALA A 18 8.20 0.75 8.15
N GLN A 19 8.57 -0.51 7.87
CA GLN A 19 9.90 -1.04 8.20
C GLN A 19 11.02 -0.33 7.42
N ILE A 20 10.80 -0.01 6.14
CA ILE A 20 11.77 0.74 5.35
C ILE A 20 11.95 2.16 5.90
N GLU A 21 10.88 2.84 6.30
CA GLU A 21 10.96 4.17 6.94
C GLU A 21 11.79 4.13 8.23
N LEU A 22 11.60 3.12 9.07
CA LEU A 22 12.41 2.91 10.28
C LEU A 22 13.89 2.65 9.95
N ALA A 23 14.17 1.85 8.93
CA ALA A 23 15.52 1.59 8.46
C ALA A 23 16.19 2.88 7.93
N LEU A 24 15.49 3.67 7.13
CA LEU A 24 15.96 4.96 6.62
C LEU A 24 16.28 5.94 7.76
N ALA A 25 15.41 6.02 8.77
CA ALA A 25 15.63 6.86 9.95
C ALA A 25 16.85 6.42 10.78
N SER A 26 17.13 5.11 10.81
CA SER A 26 18.30 4.56 11.50
C SER A 26 19.59 4.83 10.71
N LEU A 27 19.57 4.63 9.39
CA LEU A 27 20.71 4.89 8.51
C LEU A 27 21.06 6.38 8.42
N ALA A 28 20.07 7.28 8.52
CA ALA A 28 20.33 8.72 8.55
C ALA A 28 21.21 9.19 9.72
N LYS A 29 21.41 8.36 10.75
CA LYS A 29 22.29 8.63 11.89
C LYS A 29 23.75 8.19 11.66
N LEU A 30 24.01 7.50 10.54
CA LEU A 30 25.32 6.94 10.20
C LEU A 30 25.92 7.68 9.00
N GLU A 31 27.22 7.94 9.05
CA GLU A 31 27.96 8.52 7.92
C GLU A 31 28.10 7.51 6.77
N ASN A 32 28.23 8.03 5.54
CA ASN A 32 28.45 7.24 4.32
C ASN A 32 27.34 6.23 3.97
N THR A 33 26.10 6.47 4.41
CA THR A 33 24.95 5.60 4.11
C THR A 33 24.04 6.13 3.00
N ASP A 34 24.39 7.25 2.36
CA ASP A 34 23.53 7.91 1.36
C ASP A 34 23.13 6.99 0.20
N HIS A 35 24.07 6.20 -0.30
CA HIS A 35 23.78 5.25 -1.38
C HIS A 35 22.77 4.18 -0.95
N ILE A 36 22.90 3.66 0.28
CA ILE A 36 21.99 2.65 0.84
C ILE A 36 20.60 3.26 1.05
N ARG A 37 20.55 4.50 1.55
CA ARG A 37 19.29 5.24 1.75
C ARG A 37 18.56 5.48 0.43
N LEU A 38 19.28 5.84 -0.63
CA LEU A 38 18.70 6.01 -1.97
C LEU A 38 18.12 4.69 -2.52
N GLN A 39 18.84 3.57 -2.33
CA GLN A 39 18.34 2.26 -2.73
C GLN A 39 17.06 1.86 -1.98
N LEU A 40 17.03 2.07 -0.66
CA LEU A 40 15.84 1.80 0.16
C LEU A 40 14.65 2.69 -0.23
N LEU A 41 14.89 3.96 -0.55
CA LEU A 41 13.87 4.86 -1.10
C LEU A 41 13.31 4.35 -2.44
N ALA A 42 14.17 3.83 -3.32
CA ALA A 42 13.72 3.23 -4.57
C ALA A 42 12.82 2.02 -4.32
N VAL A 43 13.17 1.14 -3.37
CA VAL A 43 12.34 -0.01 -2.97
C VAL A 43 11.01 0.45 -2.37
N TYR A 44 11.02 1.47 -1.50
CA TYR A 44 9.80 2.05 -0.93
C TYR A 44 8.83 2.50 -2.03
N ASN A 45 9.32 3.26 -3.00
CA ASN A 45 8.51 3.77 -4.11
C ASN A 45 7.95 2.64 -4.98
N GLN A 46 8.70 1.55 -5.17
CA GLN A 46 8.21 0.37 -5.88
C GLN A 46 7.07 -0.33 -5.12
N LEU A 47 7.19 -0.46 -3.79
CA LEU A 47 6.13 -1.03 -2.95
C LEU A 47 4.89 -0.15 -2.91
N GLU A 48 5.07 1.17 -2.93
CA GLU A 48 3.97 2.13 -3.01
C GLU A 48 3.21 2.00 -4.34
N GLY A 49 3.92 1.97 -5.47
CA GLY A 49 3.30 1.72 -6.77
C GLY A 49 2.53 0.39 -6.82
N LEU A 50 3.07 -0.68 -6.23
CA LEU A 50 2.37 -1.96 -6.13
C LEU A 50 1.10 -1.89 -5.26
N HIS A 51 1.16 -1.14 -4.16
CA HIS A 51 0.02 -0.93 -3.28
C HIS A 51 -1.09 -0.11 -3.96
N ASP A 52 -0.73 0.91 -4.72
CA ASP A 52 -1.69 1.75 -5.46
C ASP A 52 -2.39 0.97 -6.57
N LEU A 53 -1.66 0.16 -7.33
CA LEU A 53 -2.26 -0.73 -8.34
C LEU A 53 -3.28 -1.69 -7.72
N ARG A 54 -2.99 -2.22 -6.52
CA ARG A 54 -3.91 -3.12 -5.80
C ARG A 54 -5.12 -2.40 -5.22
N ARG A 55 -4.95 -1.16 -4.79
CA ARG A 55 -6.06 -0.30 -4.34
C ARG A 55 -6.99 0.04 -5.52
N ALA A 56 -6.43 0.39 -6.67
CA ALA A 56 -7.18 0.72 -7.89
C ALA A 56 -7.95 -0.48 -8.47
N LYS A 57 -7.48 -1.72 -8.25
CA LYS A 57 -8.16 -2.94 -8.71
C LYS A 57 -9.37 -3.33 -7.85
N ARG A 58 -9.61 -2.68 -6.70
CA ARG A 58 -10.88 -2.88 -5.98
C ARG A 58 -12.00 -2.18 -6.74
N PRO A 59 -13.07 -2.89 -7.14
CA PRO A 59 -14.27 -2.20 -7.57
C PRO A 59 -14.70 -1.29 -6.42
N GLY A 60 -14.85 0.01 -6.72
CA GLY A 60 -15.40 0.95 -5.76
C GLY A 60 -16.75 0.45 -5.25
N PRO A 61 -17.22 0.94 -4.09
CA PRO A 61 -18.52 0.56 -3.57
C PRO A 61 -19.58 0.77 -4.67
N ILE A 62 -20.33 -0.29 -5.00
CA ILE A 62 -21.48 -0.20 -5.90
C ILE A 62 -22.36 0.92 -5.34
N PRO A 63 -22.71 1.95 -6.14
CA PRO A 63 -23.58 3.02 -5.64
C PRO A 63 -24.88 2.37 -5.15
N ALA A 64 -25.28 2.70 -3.92
CA ALA A 64 -26.37 2.09 -3.16
C ALA A 64 -27.79 2.36 -3.74
N GLY A 65 -27.92 2.52 -5.07
CA GLY A 65 -29.16 2.82 -5.77
C GLY A 65 -29.35 2.09 -7.10
N ALA A 66 -28.48 1.16 -7.47
CA ALA A 66 -28.71 0.30 -8.64
C ALA A 66 -29.59 -0.91 -8.25
N LEU A 67 -30.87 -0.65 -7.97
CA LEU A 67 -31.90 -1.68 -8.10
C LEU A 67 -32.07 -1.97 -9.60
N PRO A 68 -32.08 -3.24 -10.04
CA PRO A 68 -32.57 -3.54 -11.37
C PRO A 68 -34.04 -3.14 -11.42
N ASP A 69 -34.37 -2.24 -12.35
CA ASP A 69 -35.75 -2.01 -12.77
C ASP A 69 -36.23 -3.33 -13.40
N GLU A 70 -36.88 -4.19 -12.60
CA GLU A 70 -37.66 -5.31 -13.10
C GLU A 70 -38.87 -4.70 -13.82
N THR A 71 -38.69 -4.45 -15.12
CA THR A 71 -39.79 -4.22 -16.05
C THR A 71 -40.33 -5.57 -16.52
N ASP A 72 -41.64 -5.75 -16.32
CA ASP A 72 -42.58 -6.80 -16.77
C ASP A 72 -42.68 -8.10 -15.96
#